data_AF-A0A955WQ00-F1
#
_entry.id   AF-A0A955WQ00-F1
#
_cell.length_a   1.000
_cell.length_b   1.000
_cell.length_c   1.000
_cell.angle_alpha   90.00
_cell.angle_beta   90.00
_cell.angle_gamma   90.00
#
_symmetry.space_group_name_H-M   'P 1'
#
loop_
_entity.id
_entity.type
_entity.pdbx_description
1 polymer ?
#
loop_
_entity_poly.entity_id
_entity_poly.type
_entity_poly.pdbx_seq_one_letter_code
_entity_poly.pdbx_strand_id
1 'polypeptide(L)'
;GWVELGDTPYAGTGVLGHAGLLTTHGKPTGSSPIHRGIVVRERLLCSILPDPPPNLDTAPPPVDPSLSTRARFEQHTADPACYGCHRLIDDIGYAFEHFDGLGRYRERDGVHAIDDEGIIYGDGMNQPIAGLDGLAAALASREDVAHCYAEQWLRFGLGAGDELPLACFAHQVSQRLATVPDGMPALVALPHFRRRTGADAELDVPGAELVPTAPGDPIEAPDPVAPPPDPEPADGVTPGAELRLEENSRWDSGYCLRAYVENTTDADLTWVVAHDVEGTINNLWSAESEGDSGRVLFRGEVWNATLAPGQTTDFGWCAQL
;
A
#
# COMPACT_ATOMS: atom_id res chain seq x y z
N GLY A 1 8.13 35.33 -5.44
CA GLY A 1 8.68 35.02 -6.78
C GLY A 1 8.85 33.51 -6.86
N TRP A 2 8.87 32.96 -8.07
CA TRP A 2 9.26 31.57 -8.28
C TRP A 2 10.73 31.39 -7.92
N VAL A 3 11.07 30.27 -7.29
CA VAL A 3 12.43 29.91 -6.91
C VAL A 3 12.77 28.61 -7.64
N GLU A 4 13.89 28.58 -8.33
CA GLU A 4 14.41 27.37 -8.96
C GLU A 4 14.87 26.40 -7.87
N LEU A 5 14.38 25.16 -7.93
CA LEU A 5 14.69 24.13 -6.93
C LEU A 5 15.98 23.37 -7.23
N GLY A 6 16.65 23.64 -8.36
CA GLY A 6 17.73 22.81 -8.93
C GLY A 6 18.89 22.45 -8.00
N ASP A 7 19.23 23.34 -7.04
CA ASP A 7 20.30 23.12 -6.06
C ASP A 7 19.77 22.84 -4.64
N THR A 8 18.48 22.51 -4.51
CA THR A 8 17.82 22.27 -3.22
C THR A 8 17.60 20.78 -2.97
N PRO A 9 17.42 20.34 -1.71
CA PRO A 9 17.08 18.95 -1.39
C PRO A 9 15.75 18.43 -1.97
N TYR A 10 14.98 19.29 -2.66
CA TYR A 10 13.75 18.91 -3.36
C TYR A 10 14.01 18.59 -4.84
N ALA A 11 15.13 19.00 -5.42
CA ALA A 11 15.44 18.73 -6.83
C ALA A 11 15.71 17.25 -7.08
N GLY A 12 15.36 16.77 -8.28
CA GLY A 12 15.64 15.39 -8.69
C GLY A 12 14.75 14.30 -8.05
N THR A 13 14.00 14.63 -7.01
CA THR A 13 13.12 13.67 -6.28
C THR A 13 11.70 13.55 -6.87
N GLY A 14 11.39 14.34 -7.90
CA GLY A 14 10.13 14.25 -8.64
C GLY A 14 8.89 14.50 -7.76
N VAL A 15 7.92 13.60 -7.81
CA VAL A 15 6.66 13.72 -7.05
C VAL A 15 6.90 13.61 -5.53
N LEU A 16 7.96 12.93 -5.10
CA LEU A 16 8.27 12.70 -3.68
C LEU A 16 8.65 13.99 -2.96
N GLY A 17 9.40 14.88 -3.63
CA GLY A 17 9.76 16.20 -3.11
C GLY A 17 8.70 17.28 -3.35
N HIS A 18 7.56 16.93 -3.96
CA HIS A 18 6.52 17.90 -4.26
C HIS A 18 5.82 18.36 -2.98
N ALA A 19 5.68 19.68 -2.82
CA ALA A 19 5.11 20.29 -1.61
C ALA A 19 3.72 19.73 -1.25
N GLY A 20 2.89 19.42 -2.26
CA GLY A 20 1.61 18.76 -2.08
C GLY A 20 1.73 17.45 -1.30
N LEU A 21 2.58 16.52 -1.77
CA LEU A 21 2.79 15.23 -1.10
C LEU A 21 3.40 15.42 0.30
N LEU A 22 4.44 16.25 0.40
CA LEU A 22 5.14 16.45 1.68
C LEU A 22 4.23 17.03 2.78
N THR A 23 3.30 17.92 2.41
CA THR A 23 2.38 18.60 3.35
C THR A 23 1.13 17.77 3.65
N THR A 24 0.52 17.11 2.66
CA THR A 24 -0.72 16.33 2.88
C THR A 24 -0.47 15.07 3.69
N HIS A 25 0.76 14.57 3.68
CA HIS A 25 1.19 13.40 4.46
C HIS A 25 2.07 13.79 5.66
N GLY A 26 2.01 15.05 6.11
CA GLY A 26 2.50 15.50 7.42
C GLY A 26 1.38 15.57 8.46
N LYS A 27 1.71 15.99 9.69
CA LYS A 27 0.72 16.33 10.73
C LYS A 27 1.01 17.72 11.28
N PRO A 28 0.00 18.42 11.85
CA PRO A 28 0.24 19.70 12.52
C PRO A 28 1.28 19.61 13.66
N THR A 29 1.40 18.42 14.25
CA THR A 29 2.28 18.14 15.39
C THR A 29 3.67 17.63 15.00
N GLY A 30 3.97 17.43 13.72
CA GLY A 30 5.29 16.93 13.27
C GLY A 30 5.27 16.28 11.88
N SER A 31 6.42 15.73 11.45
CA SER A 31 6.45 14.84 10.29
C SER A 31 5.63 13.57 10.56
N SER A 32 5.34 12.81 9.50
CA SER A 32 4.65 11.53 9.63
C SER A 32 5.27 10.50 8.68
N PRO A 33 6.31 9.78 9.11
CA PRO A 33 6.96 8.76 8.28
C PRO A 33 5.95 7.70 7.85
N ILE A 34 5.04 7.29 8.74
CA ILE A 34 3.99 6.30 8.45
C ILE A 34 3.14 6.70 7.23
N HIS A 35 2.54 7.89 7.23
CA HIS A 35 1.65 8.30 6.12
C HIS A 35 2.42 8.53 4.82
N ARG A 36 3.70 8.92 4.90
CA ARG A 36 4.57 9.07 3.73
C ARG A 36 5.00 7.72 3.17
N GLY A 37 5.28 6.74 4.02
CA GLY A 37 5.52 5.36 3.61
C GLY A 37 4.29 4.74 2.95
N ILE A 38 3.11 4.91 3.55
CA ILE A 38 1.82 4.43 3.01
C ILE A 38 1.58 5.01 1.62
N VAL A 39 1.72 6.32 1.42
CA VAL A 39 1.44 6.91 0.10
C VAL A 39 2.42 6.40 -0.97
N VAL A 40 3.69 6.18 -0.62
CA VAL A 40 4.65 5.58 -1.56
C VAL A 40 4.22 4.14 -1.90
N ARG A 41 3.88 3.35 -0.88
CA ARG A 41 3.46 1.96 -1.06
C ARG A 41 2.21 1.85 -1.93
N GLU A 42 1.15 2.56 -1.58
CA GLU A 42 -0.13 2.43 -2.27
C GLU A 42 -0.19 3.19 -3.60
N ARG A 43 0.48 4.35 -3.71
CA ARG A 43 0.31 5.26 -4.87
C ARG A 43 1.47 5.23 -5.85
N LEU A 44 2.63 4.68 -5.47
CA LEU A 44 3.76 4.55 -6.39
C LEU A 44 4.15 3.10 -6.64
N LEU A 45 3.95 2.21 -5.66
CA LEU A 45 4.18 0.77 -5.83
C LEU A 45 2.89 -0.01 -6.11
N CYS A 46 1.72 0.61 -5.91
CA CYS A 46 0.40 -0.01 -6.05
C CYS A 46 0.25 -1.29 -5.21
N SER A 47 1.03 -1.38 -4.13
CA SER A 47 0.93 -2.47 -3.18
C SER A 47 -0.16 -2.18 -2.19
N ILE A 48 -0.93 -3.21 -1.88
CA ILE A 48 -1.98 -3.14 -0.87
C ILE A 48 -1.33 -3.43 0.48
N LEU A 49 -1.47 -2.50 1.40
CA LEU A 49 -1.16 -2.75 2.80
C LEU A 49 -2.32 -3.49 3.44
N PRO A 50 -2.07 -4.54 4.24
CA PRO A 50 -3.14 -5.18 5.00
C PRO A 50 -3.78 -4.19 5.97
N ASP A 51 -5.06 -4.43 6.24
CA ASP A 51 -5.72 -3.75 7.33
C ASP A 51 -5.03 -4.11 8.66
N PRO A 52 -4.86 -3.15 9.57
CA PRO A 52 -4.31 -3.44 10.89
C PRO A 52 -5.21 -4.46 11.60
N PRO A 53 -4.63 -5.41 12.37
CA PRO A 53 -5.41 -6.40 13.09
C PRO A 53 -6.52 -5.77 13.96
N PRO A 54 -7.73 -6.36 13.96
CA PRO A 54 -8.82 -5.85 14.79
C PRO A 54 -8.41 -5.92 16.27
N ASN A 55 -8.76 -4.88 17.04
CA ASN A 55 -8.47 -4.71 18.48
C ASN A 55 -7.04 -4.27 18.85
N LEU A 56 -6.19 -3.87 17.90
CA LEU A 56 -4.94 -3.17 18.22
C LEU A 56 -5.16 -1.67 18.42
N ASP A 57 -4.49 -1.10 19.41
CA ASP A 57 -4.39 0.36 19.55
C ASP A 57 -3.44 0.90 18.47
N THR A 58 -4.02 1.43 17.40
CA THR A 58 -3.29 2.06 16.29
C THR A 58 -3.04 3.55 16.52
N ALA A 59 -3.29 4.06 17.72
CA ALA A 59 -2.98 5.44 18.04
C ALA A 59 -1.47 5.69 17.88
N PRO A 60 -1.07 6.77 17.17
CA PRO A 60 0.32 7.10 17.01
C PRO A 60 0.95 7.38 18.39
N PRO A 61 2.23 7.02 18.59
CA PRO A 61 2.89 7.24 19.87
C PRO A 61 2.86 8.74 20.23
N PRO A 62 2.62 9.08 21.52
CA PRO A 62 2.55 10.46 21.96
C PRO A 62 3.84 11.19 21.62
N VAL A 63 3.73 12.49 21.31
CA VAL A 63 4.89 13.31 20.97
C VAL A 63 5.72 13.55 22.24
N ASP A 64 6.84 12.84 22.34
CA ASP A 64 7.91 13.07 23.30
C ASP A 64 9.00 13.95 22.66
N PRO A 65 9.18 15.21 23.12
CA PRO A 65 10.20 16.13 22.60
C PRO A 65 11.65 15.72 22.89
N SER A 66 11.88 14.72 23.74
CA SER A 66 13.21 14.22 24.08
C SER A 66 13.71 13.11 23.16
N LEU A 67 12.86 12.67 22.23
CA LEU A 67 13.13 11.63 21.26
C LEU A 67 13.07 12.20 19.85
N SER A 68 13.85 11.63 18.93
CA SER A 68 13.60 11.84 17.50
C SER A 68 12.29 11.16 17.11
N THR A 69 11.71 11.61 16.01
CA THR A 69 10.52 11.02 15.40
C THR A 69 10.74 9.54 15.09
N ARG A 70 11.89 9.19 14.51
CA ARG A 70 12.30 7.79 14.31
C ARG A 70 12.29 7.00 15.61
N ALA A 71 12.96 7.48 16.66
CA ALA A 71 13.03 6.77 17.94
C ALA A 71 11.65 6.57 18.58
N ARG A 72 10.70 7.50 18.41
CA ARG A 72 9.31 7.31 18.85
C ARG A 72 8.60 6.19 18.10
N PHE A 73 8.73 6.15 16.76
CA PHE A 73 8.06 5.14 15.95
C PHE A 73 8.71 3.77 16.11
N GLU A 74 10.04 3.69 16.26
CA GLU A 74 10.75 2.44 16.57
C GLU A 74 10.33 1.83 17.92
N GLN A 75 10.03 2.65 18.93
CA GLN A 75 9.46 2.14 20.18
C GLN A 75 8.09 1.50 19.99
N HIS A 76 7.28 2.05 19.08
CA HIS A 76 5.96 1.50 18.75
C HIS A 76 6.08 0.20 17.94
N THR A 77 7.03 0.13 17.02
CA THR A 77 7.21 -1.03 16.12
C THR A 77 8.10 -2.13 16.70
N ALA A 78 8.63 -1.94 17.90
CA ALA A 78 9.24 -2.99 18.70
C ALA A 78 8.22 -4.04 19.17
N ASP A 79 6.91 -3.73 19.16
CA ASP A 79 5.85 -4.71 19.38
C ASP A 79 5.76 -5.67 18.17
N PRO A 80 5.90 -7.00 18.38
CA PRO A 80 5.75 -7.98 17.31
C PRO A 80 4.43 -7.89 16.54
N ALA A 81 3.34 -7.44 17.17
CA ALA A 81 2.04 -7.26 16.52
C ALA A 81 2.05 -6.10 15.51
N CYS A 82 2.87 -5.06 15.75
CA CYS A 82 2.99 -3.90 14.86
C CYS A 82 4.08 -4.10 13.79
N TYR A 83 5.13 -4.86 14.10
CA TYR A 83 6.32 -4.99 13.24
C TYR A 83 6.00 -5.47 11.81
N GLY A 84 5.10 -6.45 11.65
CA GLY A 84 4.82 -7.07 10.36
C GLY A 84 4.38 -6.07 9.28
N CYS A 85 3.42 -5.21 9.60
CA CYS A 85 2.93 -4.18 8.68
C CYS A 85 3.91 -3.00 8.59
N HIS A 86 4.44 -2.57 9.73
CA HIS A 86 5.31 -1.39 9.78
C HIS A 86 6.65 -1.59 9.07
N ARG A 87 7.18 -2.82 8.99
CA ARG A 87 8.35 -3.12 8.16
C ARG A 87 8.14 -2.73 6.69
N LEU A 88 6.89 -2.75 6.21
CA LEU A 88 6.55 -2.33 4.85
C LEU A 88 6.35 -0.82 4.71
N ILE A 89 6.43 -0.03 5.77
CA ILE A 89 5.99 1.37 5.76
C ILE A 89 7.09 2.29 6.28
N ASP A 90 7.60 1.99 7.48
CA ASP A 90 8.35 2.93 8.29
C ASP A 90 9.66 3.34 7.64
N ASP A 91 10.43 2.36 7.17
CA ASP A 91 11.72 2.57 6.51
C ASP A 91 11.61 3.44 5.25
N ILE A 92 10.54 3.27 4.47
CA ILE A 92 10.24 4.14 3.33
C ILE A 92 9.92 5.55 3.83
N GLY A 93 9.15 5.65 4.91
CA GLY A 93 8.80 6.89 5.57
C GLY A 93 10.00 7.66 6.12
N TYR A 94 11.00 6.95 6.68
CA TYR A 94 12.20 7.56 7.26
C TYR A 94 13.07 8.27 6.23
N ALA A 95 13.03 7.85 4.97
CA ALA A 95 13.68 8.57 3.86
C ALA A 95 13.17 10.03 3.70
N PHE A 96 11.99 10.36 4.26
CA PHE A 96 11.43 11.72 4.25
C PHE A 96 11.72 12.52 5.52
N GLU A 97 12.46 12.00 6.50
CA GLU A 97 12.56 12.64 7.82
C GLU A 97 13.33 13.96 7.79
N HIS A 98 14.08 14.24 6.73
CA HIS A 98 14.58 15.58 6.44
C HIS A 98 13.48 16.62 6.16
N PHE A 99 12.20 16.25 6.04
CA PHE A 99 11.09 17.16 5.80
C PHE A 99 10.13 17.18 7.00
N ASP A 100 9.86 18.36 7.56
CA ASP A 100 8.91 18.52 8.66
C ASP A 100 7.44 18.31 8.22
N GLY A 101 6.48 18.44 9.13
CA GLY A 101 5.05 18.28 8.82
C GLY A 101 4.48 19.26 7.78
N LEU A 102 5.19 20.37 7.51
CA LEU A 102 4.85 21.33 6.46
C LEU A 102 5.69 21.11 5.19
N GLY A 103 6.45 20.02 5.11
CA GLY A 103 7.33 19.71 4.01
C GLY A 103 8.57 20.59 3.91
N ARG A 104 8.95 21.29 4.99
CA ARG A 104 10.18 22.10 4.99
C ARG A 104 11.38 21.23 5.33
N TYR A 105 12.42 21.37 4.54
CA TYR A 105 13.69 20.72 4.79
C TYR A 105 14.31 21.16 6.13
N ARG A 106 14.86 20.20 6.89
CA ARG A 106 15.52 20.36 8.18
C ARG A 106 16.72 19.43 8.26
N GLU A 107 17.80 19.90 8.88
CA GLU A 107 19.01 19.09 9.12
C GLU A 107 18.92 18.26 10.41
N ARG A 108 17.95 18.57 11.28
CA ARG A 108 17.81 17.97 12.62
C ARG A 108 16.36 17.76 12.98
N ASP A 109 16.10 16.79 13.85
CA ASP A 109 14.83 16.64 14.55
C ASP A 109 14.95 17.19 15.97
N GLY A 110 14.53 18.45 16.15
CA GLY A 110 14.83 19.18 17.39
C GLY A 110 16.35 19.22 17.64
N VAL A 111 16.82 18.53 18.68
CA VAL A 111 18.25 18.42 19.00
C VAL A 111 18.94 17.20 18.38
N HIS A 112 18.16 16.25 17.84
CA HIS A 112 18.64 14.98 17.34
C HIS A 112 19.13 15.09 15.89
N ALA A 113 20.16 14.31 15.55
CA ALA A 113 20.49 14.07 14.15
C ALA A 113 19.35 13.27 13.50
N ILE A 114 19.11 13.52 12.22
CA ILE A 114 18.16 12.73 11.43
C ILE A 114 18.91 11.49 10.92
N ASP A 115 18.24 10.36 11.04
CA ASP A 115 18.64 9.09 10.42
C ASP A 115 17.56 8.76 9.40
N ASP A 116 17.87 8.99 8.13
CA ASP A 116 17.02 8.80 6.96
C ASP A 116 17.37 7.53 6.16
N GLU A 117 18.14 6.62 6.77
CA GLU A 117 18.41 5.30 6.19
C GLU A 117 17.22 4.35 6.38
N GLY A 118 16.97 3.49 5.40
CA GLY A 118 15.91 2.48 5.48
C GLY A 118 16.08 1.41 4.41
N ILE A 119 15.19 0.43 4.40
CA ILE A 119 15.11 -0.59 3.35
C ILE A 119 13.68 -0.64 2.80
N ILE A 120 13.57 -0.68 1.47
CA ILE A 120 12.31 -1.02 0.82
C ILE A 120 12.15 -2.54 0.85
N TYR A 121 11.26 -3.02 1.70
CA TYR A 121 10.85 -4.43 1.77
C TYR A 121 9.62 -4.69 0.90
N GLY A 122 9.46 -5.91 0.39
CA GLY A 122 8.30 -6.27 -0.45
C GLY A 122 8.41 -5.71 -1.87
N ASP A 123 7.44 -6.04 -2.72
CA ASP A 123 7.38 -5.71 -4.15
C ASP A 123 8.61 -6.20 -4.95
N GLY A 124 9.20 -7.34 -4.59
CA GLY A 124 10.48 -7.79 -5.16
C GLY A 124 11.69 -7.04 -4.64
N MET A 125 11.52 -6.22 -3.59
CA MET A 125 12.59 -5.41 -3.01
C MET A 125 13.02 -5.89 -1.64
N ASN A 126 14.33 -5.82 -1.48
CA ASN A 126 15.01 -5.73 -0.20
C ASN A 126 16.17 -4.76 -0.42
N GLN A 127 15.81 -3.52 -0.81
CA GLN A 127 16.75 -2.52 -1.32
C GLN A 127 17.01 -1.44 -0.28
N PRO A 128 18.26 -1.30 0.20
CA PRO A 128 18.63 -0.17 1.05
C PRO A 128 18.46 1.16 0.33
N ILE A 129 18.00 2.16 1.07
CA ILE A 129 17.82 3.54 0.65
C ILE A 129 18.40 4.47 1.72
N ALA A 130 18.85 5.64 1.28
CA ALA A 130 19.28 6.73 2.15
C ALA A 130 18.65 8.02 1.64
N GLY A 131 17.78 8.60 2.46
CA GLY A 131 17.08 9.83 2.15
C GLY A 131 16.17 9.77 0.93
N LEU A 132 15.59 10.93 0.63
CA LEU A 132 14.59 11.06 -0.42
C LEU A 132 15.16 10.80 -1.82
N ASP A 133 16.43 11.15 -2.04
CA ASP A 133 17.14 10.90 -3.30
C ASP A 133 17.36 9.40 -3.54
N GLY A 134 17.77 8.66 -2.49
CA GLY A 134 17.95 7.21 -2.56
C GLY A 134 16.62 6.49 -2.85
N LEU A 135 15.55 6.93 -2.19
CA LEU A 135 14.20 6.43 -2.46
C LEU A 135 13.74 6.74 -3.88
N ALA A 136 13.90 7.99 -4.34
CA ALA A 136 13.52 8.39 -5.69
C ALA A 136 14.26 7.56 -6.75
N ALA A 137 15.57 7.36 -6.58
CA ALA A 137 16.38 6.57 -7.49
C ALA A 137 15.96 5.09 -7.52
N ALA A 138 15.65 4.51 -6.35
CA ALA A 138 15.19 3.12 -6.25
C ALA A 138 13.87 2.89 -6.98
N LEU A 139 12.94 3.85 -6.89
CA LEU A 139 11.63 3.76 -7.52
C LEU A 139 11.67 4.06 -9.03
N ALA A 140 12.40 5.10 -9.43
CA ALA A 140 12.39 5.60 -10.81
C ALA A 140 12.89 4.60 -11.86
N SER A 141 13.71 3.62 -11.47
CA SER A 141 14.24 2.61 -12.39
C SER A 141 13.30 1.44 -12.66
N ARG A 142 12.15 1.35 -11.99
CA ARG A 142 11.29 0.16 -12.06
C ARG A 142 10.08 0.30 -12.99
N GLU A 143 9.77 -0.79 -13.67
CA GLU A 143 8.64 -0.86 -14.62
C GLU A 143 7.28 -0.89 -13.92
N ASP A 144 7.15 -1.62 -12.81
CA ASP A 144 5.94 -1.68 -11.99
C ASP A 144 5.60 -0.31 -11.36
N VAL A 145 6.61 0.45 -10.92
CA VAL A 145 6.42 1.82 -10.44
C VAL A 145 5.91 2.72 -11.58
N ALA A 146 6.50 2.62 -12.78
CA ALA A 146 6.04 3.38 -13.93
C ALA A 146 4.61 3.01 -14.34
N HIS A 147 4.25 1.73 -14.24
CA HIS A 147 2.89 1.25 -14.45
C HIS A 147 1.91 1.81 -13.42
N CYS A 148 2.22 1.68 -12.13
CA CYS A 148 1.39 2.19 -11.05
C CYS A 148 1.18 3.70 -11.16
N TYR A 149 2.25 4.45 -11.43
CA TYR A 149 2.16 5.89 -11.63
C TYR A 149 1.21 6.26 -12.78
N ALA A 150 1.28 5.54 -13.91
CA ALA A 150 0.35 5.71 -15.02
C ALA A 150 -1.10 5.39 -14.61
N GLU A 151 -1.29 4.34 -13.81
CA GLU A 151 -2.60 3.94 -13.31
C GLU A 151 -3.21 5.01 -12.40
N GLN A 152 -2.47 5.55 -11.44
CA GLN A 152 -2.97 6.62 -10.57
C GLN A 152 -3.38 7.87 -11.37
N TRP A 153 -2.62 8.22 -12.41
CA TRP A 153 -2.98 9.31 -13.31
C TRP A 153 -4.25 9.04 -14.11
N LEU A 154 -4.43 7.80 -14.59
CA LEU A 154 -5.66 7.39 -15.26
C LEU A 154 -6.86 7.41 -14.29
N ARG A 155 -6.72 6.89 -13.07
CA ARG A 155 -7.76 6.95 -12.02
C ARG A 155 -8.21 8.39 -11.80
N PHE A 156 -7.25 9.30 -11.58
CA PHE A 156 -7.53 10.72 -11.40
C PHE A 156 -8.19 11.34 -12.64
N GLY A 157 -7.61 11.12 -13.83
CA GLY A 157 -8.05 11.75 -15.07
C GLY A 157 -9.40 11.25 -15.60
N LEU A 158 -9.76 10.01 -15.30
CA LEU A 158 -11.01 9.39 -15.72
C LEU A 158 -12.10 9.50 -14.64
N GLY A 159 -11.76 9.91 -13.41
CA GLY A 159 -12.66 9.81 -12.27
C GLY A 159 -13.02 8.36 -11.94
N ALA A 160 -12.08 7.45 -12.18
CA ALA A 160 -12.25 6.01 -12.09
C ALA A 160 -11.73 5.49 -10.74
N GLY A 161 -12.57 4.73 -10.02
CA GLY A 161 -12.17 3.95 -8.85
C GLY A 161 -11.59 2.59 -9.24
N ASP A 162 -11.43 1.70 -8.26
CA ASP A 162 -10.90 0.34 -8.44
C ASP A 162 -11.75 -0.55 -9.37
N GLU A 163 -12.99 -0.16 -9.66
CA GLU A 163 -13.94 -0.95 -10.46
C GLU A 163 -13.66 -0.94 -11.98
N LEU A 164 -12.84 -0.01 -12.47
CA LEU A 164 -12.50 0.04 -13.89
C LEU A 164 -11.22 -0.74 -14.15
N PRO A 165 -11.19 -1.69 -15.10
CA PRO A 165 -10.00 -2.45 -15.45
C PRO A 165 -9.02 -1.55 -16.21
N LEU A 166 -8.28 -0.73 -15.46
CA LEU A 166 -7.34 0.25 -16.00
C LEU A 166 -6.00 -0.37 -16.38
N ALA A 167 -5.68 -1.59 -15.95
CA ALA A 167 -4.39 -2.24 -16.16
C ALA A 167 -3.90 -2.17 -17.63
N CYS A 168 -4.77 -2.54 -18.59
CA CYS A 168 -4.42 -2.46 -20.03
C CYS A 168 -4.13 -1.03 -20.50
N PHE A 169 -4.84 -0.03 -19.98
CA PHE A 169 -4.62 1.38 -20.33
C PHE A 169 -3.40 1.95 -19.62
N ALA A 170 -3.18 1.58 -18.35
CA ALA A 170 -2.04 1.97 -17.53
C ALA A 170 -0.74 1.51 -18.16
N HIS A 171 -0.70 0.27 -18.66
CA HIS A 171 0.44 -0.24 -19.41
C HIS A 171 0.72 0.56 -20.70
N GLN A 172 -0.31 0.85 -21.51
CA GLN A 172 -0.13 1.66 -22.73
C GLN A 172 0.33 3.09 -22.43
N VAL A 173 -0.13 3.67 -21.32
CA VAL A 173 0.27 5.00 -20.88
C VAL A 173 1.67 4.99 -20.28
N SER A 174 2.05 3.99 -19.49
CA SER A 174 3.39 3.91 -18.88
C SER A 174 4.49 3.81 -19.93
N GLN A 175 4.30 3.01 -20.99
CA GLN A 175 5.21 2.95 -22.14
C GLN A 175 5.39 4.31 -22.85
N ARG A 176 4.34 5.15 -22.84
CA ARG A 176 4.38 6.50 -23.41
C ARG A 176 4.95 7.53 -22.44
N LEU A 177 4.71 7.39 -21.14
CA LEU A 177 5.30 8.24 -20.11
C LEU A 177 6.82 8.11 -20.07
N ALA A 178 7.36 6.90 -20.28
CA ALA A 178 8.80 6.66 -20.36
C ALA A 178 9.49 7.38 -21.53
N THR A 179 8.73 7.83 -22.55
CA THR A 179 9.26 8.38 -23.80
C THR A 179 8.90 9.85 -24.06
N VAL A 180 8.11 10.49 -23.18
CA VAL A 180 7.65 11.87 -23.39
C VAL A 180 7.98 12.72 -22.15
N PRO A 181 8.72 13.85 -22.30
CA PRO A 181 8.97 14.82 -21.21
C PRO A 181 7.70 15.48 -20.63
N ASP A 182 6.54 15.15 -21.19
CA ASP A 182 5.26 15.83 -21.07
C ASP A 182 4.14 14.77 -21.04
N GLY A 183 4.08 13.98 -19.95
CA GLY A 183 3.02 12.99 -19.74
C GLY A 183 1.60 13.58 -19.65
N MET A 184 1.50 14.83 -19.20
CA MET A 184 0.22 15.53 -19.03
C MET A 184 -0.50 15.82 -20.37
N PRO A 185 0.17 16.29 -21.43
CA PRO A 185 -0.39 16.37 -22.78
C PRO A 185 -1.01 15.06 -23.30
N ALA A 186 -0.43 13.90 -22.98
CA ALA A 186 -0.99 12.61 -23.39
C ALA A 186 -2.28 12.27 -22.63
N LEU A 187 -2.33 12.57 -21.33
CA LEU A 187 -3.52 12.41 -20.48
C LEU A 187 -4.68 13.29 -20.96
N VAL A 188 -4.43 14.59 -21.18
CA VAL A 188 -5.46 15.54 -21.63
C VAL A 188 -5.87 15.34 -23.10
N ALA A 189 -5.13 14.52 -23.85
CA ALA A 189 -5.50 14.12 -25.20
C ALA A 189 -6.50 12.94 -25.24
N LEU A 190 -6.73 12.25 -24.11
CA LEU A 190 -7.69 11.15 -24.02
C LEU A 190 -9.13 11.63 -24.30
N PRO A 191 -10.00 10.79 -24.89
CA PRO A 191 -11.40 11.15 -25.18
C PRO A 191 -12.16 11.67 -23.96
N HIS A 192 -11.82 11.20 -22.76
CA HIS A 192 -12.43 11.58 -21.48
C HIS A 192 -12.09 13.02 -21.03
N PHE A 193 -10.97 13.58 -21.48
CA PHE A 193 -10.63 15.00 -21.29
C PHE A 193 -11.15 15.89 -22.42
N ARG A 194 -11.27 15.32 -23.63
CA ARG A 194 -11.67 16.07 -24.83
C ARG A 194 -13.17 16.06 -25.10
N ARG A 195 -13.93 15.23 -24.38
CA ARG A 195 -15.38 15.09 -24.53
C ARG A 195 -16.03 15.06 -23.17
N ARG A 196 -17.11 15.83 -23.02
CA ARG A 196 -18.02 15.79 -21.88
C ARG A 196 -19.41 15.51 -22.42
N THR A 197 -20.23 14.75 -21.69
CA THR A 197 -21.68 14.72 -21.93
C THR A 197 -22.32 15.95 -21.29
N GLY A 198 -23.23 16.61 -22.02
CA GLY A 198 -24.10 17.70 -21.55
C GLY A 198 -24.60 18.54 -22.73
N ALA A 199 -25.87 18.95 -22.87
CA ALA A 199 -27.12 18.83 -22.10
C ALA A 199 -28.25 18.55 -23.13
N ASP A 200 -29.34 17.83 -22.86
CA ASP A 200 -30.47 18.20 -22.00
C ASP A 200 -31.06 16.94 -21.32
N ALA A 201 -30.83 16.79 -20.02
CA ALA A 201 -31.64 15.97 -19.11
C ALA A 201 -31.18 16.29 -17.69
N GLU A 202 -31.82 17.32 -17.16
CA GLU A 202 -31.74 17.77 -15.78
C GLU A 202 -32.16 16.66 -14.82
N LEU A 203 -31.57 16.71 -13.64
CA LEU A 203 -31.84 15.92 -12.44
C LEU A 203 -33.35 15.73 -12.21
N ASP A 204 -33.89 14.54 -12.51
CA ASP A 204 -35.10 14.03 -11.88
C ASP A 204 -35.07 12.50 -11.86
N VAL A 205 -34.61 11.94 -10.74
CA VAL A 205 -34.84 10.53 -10.41
C VAL A 205 -35.76 10.51 -9.19
N PRO A 206 -37.08 10.33 -9.38
CA PRO A 206 -37.99 10.11 -8.27
C PRO A 206 -37.66 8.76 -7.62
N GLY A 207 -37.29 8.77 -6.34
CA GLY A 207 -37.19 7.56 -5.49
C GLY A 207 -35.84 7.24 -4.86
N ALA A 208 -34.81 8.07 -5.01
CA ALA A 208 -33.56 7.90 -4.26
C ALA A 208 -33.62 8.67 -2.92
N GLU A 209 -34.26 8.10 -1.91
CA GLU A 209 -34.03 8.52 -0.52
C GLU A 209 -32.75 7.86 0.00
N LEU A 210 -31.79 8.70 0.42
CA LEU A 210 -30.63 8.25 1.18
C LEU A 210 -31.10 7.78 2.56
N VAL A 211 -30.97 6.48 2.85
CA VAL A 211 -31.16 5.95 4.20
C VAL A 211 -29.94 6.32 5.04
N PRO A 212 -30.09 7.04 6.17
CA PRO A 212 -28.98 7.27 7.08
C PRO A 212 -28.68 5.97 7.85
N THR A 213 -27.46 5.45 7.73
CA THR A 213 -26.97 4.40 8.62
C THR A 213 -26.60 5.01 9.97
N ALA A 214 -27.22 4.51 11.05
CA ALA A 214 -26.88 4.84 12.42
C ALA A 214 -25.61 4.07 12.86
N PRO A 215 -24.84 4.56 13.84
CA PRO A 215 -23.66 3.86 14.35
C PRO A 215 -24.09 2.66 15.22
N GLY A 216 -23.50 1.49 14.98
CA GLY A 216 -23.60 0.33 15.87
C GLY A 216 -22.52 0.35 16.96
N ASP A 217 -22.85 -0.18 18.12
CA ASP A 217 -21.98 -0.24 19.31
C ASP A 217 -20.78 -1.20 19.15
N PRO A 218 -19.68 -1.03 19.92
CA PRO A 218 -18.49 -1.87 19.82
C PRO A 218 -18.70 -3.25 20.46
N ILE A 219 -18.15 -4.29 19.82
CA ILE A 219 -17.99 -5.64 20.40
C ILE A 219 -16.53 -5.79 20.84
N GLU A 220 -16.33 -6.19 22.09
CA GLU A 220 -15.04 -6.45 22.73
C GLU A 220 -14.60 -7.90 22.48
N ALA A 221 -13.31 -8.13 22.16
CA ALA A 221 -12.73 -9.45 21.94
C ALA A 221 -11.67 -9.80 23.02
N PRO A 222 -11.56 -11.08 23.45
CA PRO A 222 -10.60 -11.52 24.46
C PRO A 222 -9.24 -11.95 23.88
N ASP A 223 -8.22 -12.01 24.76
CA ASP A 223 -6.81 -12.36 24.45
C ASP A 223 -6.59 -13.78 23.89
N PRO A 224 -5.58 -14.01 23.02
CA PRO A 224 -5.35 -15.31 22.40
C PRO A 224 -4.42 -16.23 23.20
N VAL A 225 -4.73 -17.53 23.18
CA VAL A 225 -3.81 -18.64 23.49
C VAL A 225 -3.67 -19.47 22.20
N ALA A 226 -2.43 -19.70 21.77
CA ALA A 226 -2.14 -20.47 20.56
C ALA A 226 -2.28 -21.99 20.77
N PRO A 227 -2.96 -22.73 19.87
CA PRO A 227 -2.85 -24.18 19.74
C PRO A 227 -1.99 -24.61 18.52
N PRO A 228 -1.57 -25.89 18.45
CA PRO A 228 -0.50 -26.39 17.56
C PRO A 228 -0.97 -26.65 16.12
N PRO A 229 -0.04 -26.83 15.16
CA PRO A 229 -0.37 -27.00 13.75
C PRO A 229 -0.93 -28.40 13.44
N ASP A 230 -2.00 -28.44 12.65
CA ASP A 230 -2.59 -29.65 12.05
C ASP A 230 -2.56 -29.56 10.50
N PRO A 231 -2.78 -30.66 9.76
CA PRO A 231 -2.07 -30.96 8.51
C PRO A 231 -2.65 -30.29 7.26
N GLU A 232 -1.78 -30.20 6.23
CA GLU A 232 -2.04 -29.62 4.91
C GLU A 232 -3.33 -30.13 4.23
N PRO A 233 -4.11 -29.24 3.59
CA PRO A 233 -5.19 -29.65 2.69
C PRO A 233 -4.60 -30.19 1.38
N ALA A 234 -5.11 -31.34 0.95
CA ALA A 234 -4.66 -32.01 -0.28
C ALA A 234 -5.18 -31.41 -1.58
N ASP A 235 -5.99 -30.35 -1.55
CA ASP A 235 -6.27 -29.45 -2.68
C ASP A 235 -7.13 -28.27 -2.21
N GLY A 236 -6.77 -27.04 -2.61
CA GLY A 236 -7.54 -25.83 -2.32
C GLY A 236 -7.21 -25.15 -0.99
N VAL A 237 -8.22 -24.62 -0.34
CA VAL A 237 -8.13 -23.93 0.97
C VAL A 237 -8.48 -24.90 2.10
N THR A 238 -8.03 -24.64 3.34
CA THR A 238 -8.44 -25.38 4.54
C THR A 238 -9.95 -25.71 4.51
N PRO A 239 -10.36 -26.96 4.75
CA PRO A 239 -11.77 -27.32 4.75
C PRO A 239 -12.58 -26.44 5.71
N GLY A 240 -13.69 -25.87 5.23
CA GLY A 240 -14.49 -24.91 5.99
C GLY A 240 -14.10 -23.45 5.79
N ALA A 241 -13.10 -23.17 4.95
CA ALA A 241 -12.84 -21.84 4.44
C ALA A 241 -13.22 -21.72 2.96
N GLU A 242 -13.60 -20.51 2.55
CA GLU A 242 -13.83 -20.14 1.15
C GLU A 242 -12.73 -19.18 0.68
N LEU A 243 -12.27 -19.39 -0.57
CA LEU A 243 -11.23 -18.57 -1.20
C LEU A 243 -11.83 -17.77 -2.35
N ARG A 244 -11.63 -16.46 -2.35
CA ARG A 244 -11.93 -15.58 -3.48
C ARG A 244 -10.65 -14.89 -3.95
N LEU A 245 -10.38 -14.92 -5.25
CA LEU A 245 -9.23 -14.27 -5.87
C LEU A 245 -9.66 -13.07 -6.70
N GLU A 246 -8.84 -12.03 -6.68
CA GLU A 246 -9.05 -10.79 -7.40
C GLU A 246 -7.72 -10.36 -8.05
N GLU A 247 -7.68 -10.24 -9.38
CA GLU A 247 -6.52 -9.71 -10.09
C GLU A 247 -6.48 -8.19 -9.96
N ASN A 248 -5.50 -7.68 -9.23
CA ASN A 248 -5.35 -6.26 -8.96
C ASN A 248 -4.69 -5.55 -10.14
N SER A 249 -3.60 -6.11 -10.66
CA SER A 249 -2.81 -5.50 -11.74
C SER A 249 -2.10 -6.56 -12.56
N ARG A 250 -1.87 -6.26 -13.84
CA ARG A 250 -1.13 -7.10 -14.79
C ARG A 250 -0.39 -6.26 -15.81
N TRP A 251 0.86 -6.63 -16.08
CA TRP A 251 1.74 -6.04 -17.09
C TRP A 251 2.44 -7.15 -17.90
N ASP A 252 3.27 -6.77 -18.88
CA ASP A 252 3.86 -7.72 -19.84
C ASP A 252 4.70 -8.83 -19.19
N SER A 253 5.30 -8.52 -18.04
CA SER A 253 6.27 -9.38 -17.39
C SER A 253 5.82 -9.80 -15.99
N GLY A 254 4.59 -9.51 -15.56
CA GLY A 254 4.12 -9.86 -14.23
C GLY A 254 2.69 -9.44 -13.91
N TYR A 255 2.26 -9.77 -12.69
CA TYR A 255 0.94 -9.45 -12.18
C TYR A 255 0.92 -9.40 -10.65
N CYS A 256 -0.13 -8.84 -10.07
CA CYS A 256 -0.46 -8.92 -8.64
C CYS A 256 -1.89 -9.45 -8.42
N LEU A 257 -2.05 -10.36 -7.46
CA LEU A 257 -3.33 -10.94 -7.04
C LEU A 257 -3.58 -10.68 -5.55
N ARG A 258 -4.85 -10.45 -5.20
CA ARG A 258 -5.35 -10.43 -3.82
C ARG A 258 -6.28 -11.62 -3.62
N ALA A 259 -6.12 -12.26 -2.47
CA ALA A 259 -6.84 -13.46 -2.06
C ALA A 259 -7.56 -13.19 -0.75
N TYR A 260 -8.86 -13.47 -0.70
CA TYR A 260 -9.68 -13.35 0.49
C TYR A 260 -10.01 -14.75 0.99
N VAL A 261 -9.83 -14.97 2.29
CA VAL A 261 -10.13 -16.24 2.97
C VAL A 261 -11.18 -15.98 4.03
N GLU A 262 -12.34 -16.63 3.89
CA GLU A 262 -13.45 -16.53 4.84
C GLU A 262 -13.65 -17.85 5.58
N ASN A 263 -13.79 -17.81 6.89
CA ASN A 263 -14.21 -18.97 7.69
C ASN A 263 -15.73 -19.13 7.65
N THR A 264 -16.22 -20.18 6.98
CA THR A 264 -17.65 -20.48 6.85
C THR A 264 -18.15 -21.51 7.86
N THR A 265 -17.31 -21.87 8.84
CA THR A 265 -17.67 -22.79 9.94
C THR A 265 -18.25 -22.06 11.15
N ASP A 266 -18.67 -22.84 12.15
CA ASP A 266 -19.16 -22.37 13.45
C ASP A 266 -18.08 -22.43 14.56
N ALA A 267 -16.82 -22.70 14.19
CA ALA A 267 -15.67 -22.73 15.10
C ALA A 267 -14.49 -21.91 14.55
N ASP A 268 -13.51 -21.62 15.39
CA ASP A 268 -12.27 -20.97 14.94
C ASP A 268 -11.52 -21.88 13.94
N LEU A 269 -11.00 -21.29 12.87
CA LEU A 269 -10.34 -21.99 11.78
C LEU A 269 -8.99 -21.37 11.46
N THR A 270 -7.94 -22.18 11.44
CA THR A 270 -6.62 -21.77 10.97
C THR A 270 -6.48 -22.06 9.48
N TRP A 271 -6.17 -21.03 8.68
CA TRP A 271 -6.21 -21.15 7.23
C TRP A 271 -4.86 -21.45 6.60
N VAL A 272 -4.90 -22.25 5.53
CA VAL A 272 -3.83 -22.56 4.60
C VAL A 272 -4.45 -22.58 3.21
N VAL A 273 -3.77 -22.00 2.23
CA VAL A 273 -4.20 -21.95 0.83
C VAL A 273 -3.11 -22.55 -0.04
N ALA A 274 -3.43 -23.58 -0.83
CA ALA A 274 -2.56 -24.06 -1.89
C ALA A 274 -3.05 -23.51 -3.24
N HIS A 275 -2.19 -22.78 -3.96
CA HIS A 275 -2.54 -22.17 -5.25
C HIS A 275 -1.41 -22.31 -6.27
N ASP A 276 -1.76 -22.40 -7.56
CA ASP A 276 -0.80 -22.45 -8.65
C ASP A 276 -0.44 -21.03 -9.11
N VAL A 277 0.80 -20.62 -8.87
CA VAL A 277 1.39 -19.36 -9.27
C VAL A 277 2.07 -19.51 -10.63
N GLU A 278 1.62 -18.72 -11.60
CA GLU A 278 2.29 -18.56 -12.88
C GLU A 278 3.47 -17.61 -12.72
N GLY A 279 4.67 -18.03 -13.13
CA GLY A 279 5.89 -17.25 -12.89
C GLY A 279 6.47 -17.44 -11.50
N THR A 280 7.25 -16.46 -11.03
CA THR A 280 7.93 -16.47 -9.72
C THR A 280 7.45 -15.31 -8.86
N ILE A 281 6.94 -15.60 -7.66
CA ILE A 281 6.59 -14.63 -6.63
C ILE A 281 7.82 -13.77 -6.37
N ASN A 282 7.68 -12.48 -6.65
CA ASN A 282 8.65 -11.48 -6.23
C ASN A 282 8.12 -10.69 -5.01
N ASN A 283 6.81 -10.73 -4.74
CA ASN A 283 6.22 -10.04 -3.61
C ASN A 283 5.16 -10.89 -2.93
N LEU A 284 5.13 -10.87 -1.60
CA LEU A 284 4.12 -11.54 -0.79
C LEU A 284 3.80 -10.63 0.41
N TRP A 285 2.51 -10.48 0.72
CA TRP A 285 2.06 -9.79 1.92
C TRP A 285 0.99 -10.61 2.64
N SER A 286 0.97 -10.46 3.97
CA SER A 286 -0.04 -11.03 4.88
C SER A 286 -0.17 -12.56 4.84
N ALA A 287 0.88 -13.23 4.36
CA ALA A 287 1.04 -14.66 4.37
C ALA A 287 2.53 -15.02 4.38
N GLU A 288 2.86 -16.15 4.98
CA GLU A 288 4.09 -16.88 4.71
C GLU A 288 3.85 -17.83 3.52
N SER A 289 4.86 -18.03 2.66
CA SER A 289 4.79 -19.02 1.58
C SER A 289 5.83 -20.12 1.69
N GLU A 290 5.41 -21.34 1.33
CA GLU A 290 6.31 -22.45 1.00
C GLU A 290 6.32 -22.62 -0.51
N GLY A 291 7.44 -22.21 -1.12
CA GLY A 291 7.60 -22.07 -2.57
C GLY A 291 7.33 -20.64 -3.06
N ASP A 292 7.77 -20.38 -4.28
CA ASP A 292 7.65 -19.09 -4.97
C ASP A 292 7.16 -19.24 -6.41
N SER A 293 6.94 -20.45 -6.92
CA SER A 293 6.56 -20.69 -8.32
C SER A 293 5.85 -22.03 -8.46
N GLY A 294 4.98 -22.15 -9.46
CA GLY A 294 4.15 -23.35 -9.62
C GLY A 294 3.21 -23.51 -8.44
N ARG A 295 3.16 -24.70 -7.81
CA ARG A 295 2.28 -24.92 -6.66
C ARG A 295 2.90 -24.31 -5.39
N VAL A 296 2.28 -23.27 -4.85
CA VAL A 296 2.71 -22.56 -3.64
C VAL A 296 1.69 -22.77 -2.51
N LEU A 297 2.18 -23.02 -1.29
CA LEU A 297 1.36 -23.01 -0.09
C LEU A 297 1.50 -21.67 0.64
N PHE A 298 0.38 -21.03 0.91
CA PHE A 298 0.27 -19.81 1.69
C PHE A 298 -0.32 -20.12 3.07
N ARG A 299 0.28 -19.57 4.11
CA ARG A 299 -0.16 -19.69 5.51
C ARG A 299 -0.31 -18.32 6.11
N GLY A 300 -1.30 -18.14 6.99
CA GLY A 300 -1.43 -16.87 7.69
C GLY A 300 -0.26 -16.60 8.62
N GLU A 301 0.08 -15.32 8.70
CA GLU A 301 0.99 -14.77 9.69
C GLU A 301 0.38 -14.89 11.09
N VAL A 302 1.20 -14.77 12.13
CA VAL A 302 0.77 -14.97 13.54
C VAL A 302 -0.50 -14.16 13.90
N TRP A 303 -0.67 -12.98 13.30
CA TRP A 303 -1.78 -12.06 13.58
C TRP A 303 -3.04 -12.30 12.74
N ASN A 304 -2.99 -13.06 11.63
CA ASN A 304 -4.17 -13.40 10.82
C ASN A 304 -4.38 -14.89 10.59
N ALA A 305 -3.53 -15.77 11.13
CA ALA A 305 -3.58 -17.21 10.86
C ALA A 305 -4.91 -17.88 11.27
N THR A 306 -5.58 -17.39 12.31
CA THR A 306 -6.82 -17.97 12.84
C THR A 306 -7.99 -17.01 12.69
N LEU A 307 -9.10 -17.52 12.14
CA LEU A 307 -10.32 -16.77 11.84
C LEU A 307 -11.46 -17.28 12.72
N ALA A 308 -12.16 -16.37 13.38
CA ALA A 308 -13.43 -16.66 14.07
C ALA A 308 -14.54 -17.02 13.05
N PRO A 309 -15.65 -17.64 13.49
CA PRO A 309 -16.80 -17.92 12.61
C PRO A 309 -17.28 -16.69 11.83
N GLY A 310 -17.34 -16.79 10.50
CA GLY A 310 -17.74 -15.70 9.61
C GLY A 310 -16.69 -14.61 9.40
N GLN A 311 -15.49 -14.73 9.98
CA GLN A 311 -14.41 -13.77 9.79
C GLN A 311 -13.74 -13.98 8.43
N THR A 312 -13.38 -12.87 7.79
CA THR A 312 -12.57 -12.83 6.57
C THR A 312 -11.21 -12.21 6.87
N THR A 313 -10.16 -12.73 6.24
CA THR A 313 -8.87 -12.05 6.10
C THR A 313 -8.46 -12.03 4.63
N ASP A 314 -7.42 -11.26 4.32
CA ASP A 314 -6.84 -11.25 2.99
C ASP A 314 -5.31 -11.31 3.02
N PHE A 315 -4.76 -11.81 1.92
CA PHE A 315 -3.35 -11.81 1.61
C PHE A 315 -3.17 -11.60 0.10
N GLY A 316 -1.94 -11.47 -0.37
CA GLY A 316 -1.72 -11.40 -1.80
C GLY A 316 -0.26 -11.46 -2.19
N TRP A 317 -0.04 -11.56 -3.50
CA TRP A 317 1.30 -11.69 -4.06
C TRP A 317 1.41 -11.00 -5.41
N CYS A 318 2.62 -10.61 -5.77
CA CYS A 318 2.99 -10.29 -7.15
C CYS A 318 3.96 -11.35 -7.68
N ALA A 319 3.82 -11.69 -8.96
CA ALA A 319 4.66 -12.66 -9.63
C ALA A 319 5.21 -12.10 -10.96
N GLN A 320 6.43 -12.52 -11.28
CA GLN A 320 7.12 -12.23 -12.52
C GLN A 320 6.99 -13.43 -13.47
N LEU A 321 6.49 -13.21 -14.69
CA LEU A 321 6.28 -14.22 -15.73
C LEU A 321 7.57 -14.57 -16.49
#